data_AF-A0A7X3UHD3-F1
#
_entry.id   AF-A0A7X3UHD3-F1
#
_cell.length_a   1.000
_cell.length_b   1.000
_cell.length_c   1.000
_cell.angle_alpha   90.00
_cell.angle_beta   90.00
_cell.angle_gamma   90.00
#
_symmetry.space_group_name_H-M   'P 1'
#
loop_
_entity.id
_entity.type
_entity.pdbx_description
1 polymer ?
#
loop_
_entity_poly.entity_id
_entity_poly.type
_entity_poly.pdbx_seq_one_letter_code
_entity_poly.pdbx_strand_id
1 'polypeptide(L)'
;MISGKFEMTNTDNLVLWYQKPAEAWTDALPVGNGKLGAMVFGGVARERIQLNEETLWDGGPRDTNNPKALEALPKVQQLLFEGKNEEATQLASETMLGVPE
;
A
#
# COMPACT_ATOMS: atom_id res chain seq x y z
N MET A 1 -31.51 36.00 -12.97
CA MET A 1 -30.29 36.80 -12.71
C MET A 1 -29.83 36.56 -11.28
N ILE A 2 -28.81 35.71 -11.09
CA ILE A 2 -27.82 35.89 -10.02
C ILE A 2 -26.48 35.54 -10.67
N SER A 3 -25.73 36.60 -10.96
CA SER A 3 -24.39 36.56 -11.55
C SER A 3 -23.39 36.27 -10.43
N GLY A 4 -22.93 35.02 -10.33
CA GLY A 4 -21.75 34.67 -9.54
C GLY A 4 -20.56 34.50 -10.48
N LYS A 5 -19.76 35.55 -10.64
CA LYS A 5 -18.48 35.49 -11.37
C LYS A 5 -17.54 34.57 -10.60
N PHE A 6 -17.06 33.51 -11.23
CA PHE A 6 -15.96 32.70 -10.73
C PHE A 6 -14.66 33.43 -11.11
N GLU A 7 -13.99 34.07 -10.15
CA GLU A 7 -12.65 34.61 -10.36
C GLU A 7 -11.63 33.48 -10.14
N MET A 8 -11.00 33.04 -11.23
CA MET A 8 -9.81 32.19 -11.18
C MET A 8 -8.61 33.07 -10.78
N THR A 9 -8.30 33.12 -9.49
CA THR A 9 -7.04 33.73 -9.03
C THR A 9 -5.92 32.68 -9.05
N ASN A 10 -5.00 32.89 -10.00
CA ASN A 10 -3.69 32.27 -10.13
C ASN A 10 -3.63 30.84 -10.71
N THR A 11 -3.29 30.75 -11.99
CA THR A 11 -3.16 29.51 -12.78
C THR A 11 -1.90 28.67 -12.44
N ASP A 12 -1.05 29.14 -11.51
CA ASP A 12 0.14 28.42 -11.04
C ASP A 12 -0.08 27.63 -9.74
N ASN A 13 -1.32 27.59 -9.22
CA ASN A 13 -1.61 26.99 -7.93
C ASN A 13 -2.19 25.57 -8.10
N LEU A 14 -1.34 24.55 -8.00
CA LEU A 14 -1.75 23.14 -7.97
C LEU A 14 -2.47 22.82 -6.65
N VAL A 15 -3.77 23.11 -6.59
CA VAL A 15 -4.59 22.98 -5.38
C VAL A 15 -5.75 22.02 -5.62
N LEU A 16 -5.94 21.09 -4.68
CA LEU A 16 -7.15 20.29 -4.57
C LEU A 16 -8.12 20.99 -3.62
N TRP A 17 -9.31 21.35 -4.09
CA TRP A 17 -10.33 22.07 -3.32
C TRP A 17 -11.72 21.44 -3.52
N TYR A 18 -12.54 21.47 -2.47
CA TYR A 18 -13.86 20.82 -2.46
C TYR A 18 -14.89 21.68 -1.74
N GLN A 19 -16.14 21.61 -2.18
CA GLN A 19 -17.25 22.40 -1.63
C GLN A 19 -17.96 21.73 -0.45
N LYS A 20 -17.60 20.48 -0.12
CA LYS A 20 -18.24 19.68 0.92
C LYS A 20 -17.20 18.89 1.72
N PRO A 21 -17.47 18.59 3.00
CA PRO A 21 -16.67 17.65 3.78
C PRO A 21 -16.65 16.25 3.16
N ALA A 22 -15.61 15.47 3.47
CA ALA A 22 -15.49 14.08 3.07
C ALA A 22 -16.48 13.18 3.84
N GLU A 23 -17.23 12.35 3.11
CA GLU A 23 -18.12 11.34 3.70
C GLU A 23 -17.40 9.99 3.84
N ALA A 24 -16.56 9.62 2.86
CA ALA A 24 -15.72 8.44 2.87
C ALA A 24 -14.24 8.78 3.04
N TRP A 25 -13.44 7.78 3.43
CA TRP A 25 -12.00 7.93 3.59
C TRP A 25 -11.27 8.30 2.29
N THR A 26 -11.76 7.80 1.16
CA THR A 26 -11.23 8.10 -0.18
C THR A 26 -11.36 9.56 -0.60
N ASP A 27 -12.26 10.30 0.06
CA ASP A 27 -12.54 11.71 -0.26
C ASP A 27 -11.77 12.67 0.64
N ALA A 28 -11.18 12.14 1.73
CA ALA A 28 -10.40 12.92 2.67
C ALA A 28 -9.03 13.27 2.08
N LEU A 29 -8.48 14.41 2.49
CA LEU A 29 -7.23 14.92 1.92
C LEU A 29 -6.01 14.39 2.68
N PRO A 30 -5.06 13.72 1.99
CA PRO A 30 -3.83 13.23 2.62
C PRO A 30 -2.83 14.37 2.83
N VAL A 31 -2.24 14.41 4.01
CA VAL A 31 -1.06 15.23 4.33
C VAL A 31 -0.02 14.38 5.05
N GLY A 32 1.27 14.68 4.90
CA GLY A 32 2.30 13.93 5.59
C GLY A 32 3.70 14.52 5.44
N ASN A 33 4.62 14.07 6.29
CA ASN A 33 6.03 14.50 6.31
C ASN A 33 7.02 13.35 6.08
N GLY A 34 6.55 12.24 5.51
CA GLY A 34 7.31 11.00 5.33
C GLY A 34 7.06 10.01 6.47
N LYS A 35 7.11 10.46 7.72
CA LYS A 35 6.94 9.59 8.91
C LYS A 35 5.52 9.54 9.44
N LEU A 36 4.90 10.72 9.56
CA LEU A 36 3.52 10.88 9.99
C LEU A 36 2.66 11.22 8.79
N GLY A 37 1.49 10.59 8.73
CA GLY A 37 0.44 10.87 7.76
C GLY A 37 -0.87 11.21 8.44
N ALA A 38 -1.71 11.99 7.78
CA ALA A 38 -3.06 12.24 8.22
C ALA A 38 -4.04 12.36 7.05
N MET A 39 -5.28 11.95 7.28
CA MET A 39 -6.39 12.14 6.36
C MET A 39 -7.37 13.12 6.98
N VAL A 40 -7.57 14.27 6.31
CA VAL A 40 -8.40 15.39 6.79
C VAL A 40 -9.78 15.33 6.15
N PHE A 41 -10.84 15.26 6.98
CA PHE A 41 -12.22 15.09 6.49
C PHE A 41 -12.97 16.41 6.28
N GLY A 42 -12.61 17.49 6.98
CA GLY A 42 -13.21 18.82 6.78
C GLY A 42 -14.60 18.97 7.41
N GLY A 43 -14.92 18.18 8.44
CA GLY A 43 -16.24 18.16 9.07
C GLY A 43 -16.54 19.44 9.87
N VAL A 44 -17.62 20.16 9.52
CA VAL A 44 -17.93 21.49 10.09
C VAL A 44 -18.25 21.46 11.58
N ALA A 45 -19.18 20.59 12.00
CA ALA A 45 -19.58 20.50 13.41
C ALA A 45 -18.64 19.59 14.22
N ARG A 46 -18.05 18.58 13.56
CA ARG A 46 -17.11 17.64 14.15
C ARG A 46 -16.11 17.22 13.09
N GLU A 47 -14.86 17.61 13.29
CA GLU A 47 -13.75 17.19 12.44
C GLU A 47 -13.32 15.77 12.78
N ARG A 48 -12.83 15.04 11.78
CA ARG A 48 -12.10 13.79 11.93
C ARG A 48 -10.76 13.92 11.22
N ILE A 49 -9.69 13.75 11.96
CA ILE A 49 -8.35 13.56 11.40
C ILE A 49 -7.93 12.14 11.73
N GLN A 50 -7.84 11.28 10.71
CA GLN A 50 -7.22 9.96 10.88
C GLN A 50 -5.70 10.13 10.82
N LEU A 51 -4.96 9.41 11.65
CA LEU A 51 -3.50 9.47 11.72
C LEU A 51 -2.88 8.14 11.33
N ASN A 52 -1.70 8.22 10.71
CA ASN A 52 -0.82 7.11 10.38
C ASN A 52 0.61 7.42 10.83
N GLU A 53 1.35 6.39 11.22
CA GLU A 53 2.78 6.45 11.54
C GLU A 53 3.48 5.32 10.78
N GLU A 54 4.56 5.63 10.07
CA GLU A 54 5.19 4.73 9.09
C GLU A 54 5.72 3.43 9.68
N THR A 55 6.03 3.38 10.98
CA THR A 55 6.63 2.25 11.68
C THR A 55 5.62 1.42 12.47
N LEU A 56 4.35 1.84 12.51
CA LEU A 56 3.29 1.10 13.19
C LEU A 56 2.82 -0.08 12.33
N TRP A 57 3.53 -1.20 12.43
CA TRP A 57 3.21 -2.46 11.80
C TRP A 57 2.87 -3.52 12.85
N ASP A 58 1.99 -4.44 12.48
CA ASP A 58 1.78 -5.66 13.26
C ASP A 58 2.91 -6.66 13.00
N GLY A 59 3.26 -7.43 14.02
CA GLY A 59 4.36 -8.39 13.99
C GLY A 59 5.67 -7.88 14.60
N GLY A 60 6.74 -8.60 14.31
CA GLY A 60 8.07 -8.33 14.84
C GLY A 60 9.14 -9.05 14.02
N PRO A 61 10.43 -8.96 14.44
CA PRO A 61 11.51 -9.69 13.78
C PRO A 61 11.22 -11.19 13.79
N ARG A 62 11.21 -11.80 12.61
CA ARG A 62 10.98 -13.23 12.41
C ARG A 62 11.92 -13.77 11.34
N ASP A 63 12.42 -14.98 11.54
CA ASP A 63 13.13 -15.71 10.50
C ASP A 63 12.11 -16.52 9.69
N THR A 64 11.78 -16.02 8.50
CA THR A 64 10.86 -16.72 7.59
C THR A 64 11.60 -17.59 6.58
N ASN A 65 12.91 -17.81 6.74
CA ASN A 65 13.69 -18.58 5.78
C ASN A 65 13.29 -20.06 5.81
N ASN A 66 13.13 -20.65 4.63
CA ASN A 66 12.91 -22.08 4.50
C ASN A 66 14.24 -22.81 4.32
N PRO A 67 14.69 -23.62 5.30
CA PRO A 67 15.98 -24.31 5.20
C PRO A 67 16.04 -25.31 4.03
N LYS A 68 14.89 -25.79 3.54
CA LYS A 68 14.81 -26.72 2.40
C LYS A 68 15.04 -26.04 1.04
N ALA A 69 14.99 -24.72 0.98
CA ALA A 69 15.07 -23.99 -0.29
C ALA A 69 16.41 -24.21 -1.00
N LEU A 70 17.52 -24.23 -0.24
CA LEU A 70 18.86 -24.42 -0.80
C LEU A 70 19.02 -25.81 -1.43
N GLU A 71 18.51 -26.85 -0.76
CA GLU A 71 18.60 -28.23 -1.24
C GLU A 71 17.72 -28.47 -2.47
N ALA A 72 16.56 -27.83 -2.54
CA ALA A 72 15.62 -28.00 -3.66
C ALA A 72 16.00 -27.19 -4.92
N LEU A 73 16.77 -26.11 -4.78
CA LEU A 73 17.10 -25.19 -5.87
C LEU A 73 17.68 -25.88 -7.12
N PRO A 74 18.69 -26.78 -7.03
CA PRO A 74 19.24 -27.44 -8.22
C PRO A 74 18.19 -28.27 -8.96
N LYS A 75 17.27 -28.90 -8.21
CA LYS A 75 16.25 -29.77 -8.78
C LYS A 75 15.16 -28.97 -9.50
N VAL A 76 14.74 -27.85 -8.91
CA VAL A 76 13.80 -26.92 -9.55
C VAL A 76 14.40 -26.36 -10.85
N GLN A 77 15.66 -25.93 -10.83
CA GLN A 77 16.35 -25.45 -12.04
C GLN A 77 16.41 -26.52 -13.14
N GLN A 78 16.74 -27.76 -12.78
CA GLN A 78 16.72 -28.87 -13.73
C GLN A 78 15.34 -29.05 -14.39
N LEU A 79 14.26 -29.08 -13.60
CA LEU A 79 12.91 -29.26 -14.11
C LEU A 79 12.50 -28.14 -15.07
N LEU A 80 12.90 -26.88 -14.79
CA LEU A 80 12.67 -25.74 -15.67
C LEU A 80 13.42 -25.88 -17.02
N PHE A 81 14.68 -26.30 -17.00
CA PHE A 81 15.45 -26.53 -18.23
C PHE A 81 14.94 -27.72 -19.05
N GLU A 82 14.32 -28.70 -18.39
CA GLU A 82 13.64 -29.83 -19.04
C GLU A 82 12.22 -29.47 -19.55
N GLY A 83 11.73 -28.25 -19.31
CA GLY A 83 10.38 -27.79 -19.69
C GLY A 83 9.25 -28.31 -18.80
N LYS A 84 9.57 -28.94 -17.66
CA LYS A 84 8.61 -29.52 -16.69
C LYS A 84 8.14 -28.47 -15.69
N ASN A 85 7.43 -27.46 -16.19
CA ASN A 85 7.07 -26.28 -15.41
C ASN A 85 6.11 -26.57 -14.24
N GLU A 86 5.18 -27.51 -14.39
CA GLU A 86 4.24 -27.88 -13.33
C GLU A 86 4.97 -28.55 -12.16
N GLU A 87 5.83 -29.53 -12.45
CA GLU A 87 6.66 -30.22 -11.44
C GLU A 87 7.61 -29.25 -10.73
N ALA A 88 8.22 -28.31 -11.48
CA ALA A 88 9.08 -27.27 -10.92
C ALA A 88 8.32 -26.35 -9.96
N THR A 89 7.10 -25.96 -10.35
CA THR A 89 6.23 -25.09 -9.54
C THR A 89 5.80 -25.79 -8.27
N GLN A 90 5.35 -27.05 -8.37
CA GLN A 90 4.97 -27.84 -7.21
C GLN A 90 6.11 -27.96 -6.21
N LEU A 91 7.30 -28.36 -6.68
CA LEU A 91 8.47 -28.48 -5.81
C LEU A 91 8.85 -27.14 -5.17
N ALA A 92 8.85 -26.05 -5.93
CA ALA A 92 9.15 -24.71 -5.41
C ALA A 92 8.13 -24.25 -4.36
N SER A 93 6.84 -24.51 -4.56
CA SER A 93 5.80 -24.18 -3.57
C SER A 93 5.99 -24.96 -2.27
N GLU A 94 6.46 -26.20 -2.32
CA GLU A 94 6.68 -27.04 -1.13
C GLU A 94 7.94 -26.65 -0.35
N THR A 95 9.01 -26.20 -1.04
CA THR A 95 10.34 -26.09 -0.43
C THR A 95 10.94 -24.69 -0.44
N MET A 96 10.41 -23.74 -1.20
CA MET A 96 11.02 -22.41 -1.39
C MET A 96 10.16 -21.26 -0.85
N LEU A 97 8.91 -21.51 -0.45
CA LEU A 97 8.10 -20.50 0.26
C LEU A 97 8.64 -20.30 1.67
N GLY A 98 8.57 -19.07 2.17
CA GLY A 98 8.92 -18.76 3.54
C GLY A 98 8.04 -19.52 4.53
N VAL A 99 8.63 -20.02 5.61
CA VAL A 99 7.91 -20.74 6.65
C VAL A 99 7.57 -19.74 7.76
N PRO A 100 6.29 -19.34 7.91
CA PRO A 100 5.90 -18.59 9.10
C PRO A 100 5.97 -19.52 10.33
N GLU A 101 6.43 -18.99 11.46
CA GLU A 101 6.34 -19.66 12.78
C GLU A 101 4.90 -19.96 13.19
#